data_AF-A0A8B7YT39-F1
#
_entry.id   AF-A0A8B7YT39-F1
#
_cell.length_a   1.000
_cell.length_b   1.000
_cell.length_c   1.000
_cell.angle_alpha   90.00
_cell.angle_beta   90.00
_cell.angle_gamma   90.00
#
_symmetry.space_group_name_H-M   'P 1'
#
loop_
_entity.id
_entity.type
_entity.pdbx_description
1 polymer ?
#
loop_
_entity_poly.entity_id
_entity_poly.type
_entity_poly.pdbx_seq_one_letter_code
_entity_poly.pdbx_strand_id
1 'polypeptide(L)'
;MKWALVFACVLVCLVGRNAALKCYQCNLGNSACKDPFDKDANNNLLQECQFALGLSGACWKIKTNDVVTRSCTAKATCDAIGGLNACGDNASGANACCCTTDGCNGATTTSISYLAVTALLVLTKALH
;
A
#
# COMPACT_ATOMS: atom_id res chain seq x y z
N MET A 1 -32.48 -31.99 -2.78
CA MET A 1 -32.16 -30.88 -1.85
C MET A 1 -30.67 -30.79 -1.49
N LYS A 2 -29.96 -31.89 -1.21
CA LYS A 2 -28.50 -31.86 -0.87
C LYS A 2 -27.60 -31.23 -1.95
N TRP A 3 -27.89 -31.47 -3.24
CA TRP A 3 -27.12 -30.92 -4.35
C TRP A 3 -27.30 -29.41 -4.57
N ALA A 4 -28.44 -28.83 -4.16
CA ALA A 4 -28.71 -27.41 -4.34
C ALA A 4 -27.83 -26.53 -3.43
N LEU A 5 -27.52 -27.02 -2.22
CA LEU A 5 -26.63 -26.35 -1.27
C LEU A 5 -25.17 -26.32 -1.77
N VAL A 6 -24.71 -27.42 -2.39
CA VAL A 6 -23.38 -27.50 -3.00
C VAL A 6 -23.27 -26.54 -4.19
N PHE A 7 -24.29 -26.49 -5.04
CA PHE A 7 -24.33 -25.58 -6.18
C PHE A 7 -24.34 -24.10 -5.75
N ALA A 8 -25.09 -23.76 -4.70
CA ALA A 8 -25.12 -22.42 -4.13
C ALA A 8 -23.77 -22.00 -3.51
N CYS A 9 -23.09 -22.91 -2.79
CA CYS A 9 -21.75 -22.65 -2.26
C CYS A 9 -20.71 -22.42 -3.38
N VAL A 10 -20.74 -23.24 -4.43
CA VAL A 10 -19.84 -23.08 -5.59
C VAL A 10 -20.10 -21.74 -6.29
N LEU A 11 -21.36 -21.33 -6.44
CA LEU A 11 -21.70 -20.03 -7.05
C LEU A 11 -21.17 -18.84 -6.23
N VAL A 12 -21.22 -18.90 -4.89
CA VAL A 12 -20.69 -17.85 -4.01
C VAL A 12 -19.17 -17.73 -4.09
N CYS A 13 -18.46 -18.84 -4.30
CA CYS A 13 -17.00 -18.83 -4.52
C CYS A 13 -16.60 -18.30 -5.91
N LEU A 14 -17.50 -18.37 -6.90
CA LEU A 14 -17.26 -17.86 -8.26
C LEU A 14 -17.49 -16.35 -8.39
N VAL A 15 -18.09 -15.70 -7.39
CA VAL A 15 -18.11 -14.24 -7.30
C VAL A 15 -16.74 -13.77 -6.80
N GLY A 16 -15.73 -13.93 -7.65
CA GLY A 16 -14.46 -13.24 -7.47
C GLY A 16 -14.77 -11.75 -7.38
N ARG A 17 -14.57 -11.17 -6.20
CA ARG A 17 -14.62 -9.73 -6.04
C ARG A 17 -13.57 -9.18 -7.01
N ASN A 18 -14.02 -8.52 -8.08
CA ASN A 18 -13.23 -7.50 -8.74
C ASN A 18 -13.08 -6.35 -7.73
N ALA A 19 -12.37 -6.59 -6.63
CA ALA A 19 -12.03 -5.57 -5.67
C ALA A 19 -11.01 -4.69 -6.38
N ALA A 20 -11.48 -3.56 -6.90
CA ALA A 20 -10.60 -2.54 -7.43
C ALA A 20 -9.65 -2.12 -6.31
N LEU A 21 -8.35 -2.24 -6.56
CA LEU A 21 -7.30 -1.81 -5.64
C LEU A 21 -7.57 -0.38 -5.18
N LYS A 22 -7.42 -0.11 -3.88
CA LYS A 22 -7.57 1.24 -3.31
C LYS A 22 -6.21 1.77 -2.90
N CYS A 23 -5.87 2.98 -3.34
CA CYS A 23 -4.63 3.63 -2.96
C CYS A 23 -4.93 5.02 -2.40
N TYR A 24 -4.05 5.52 -1.53
CA TYR A 24 -4.12 6.93 -1.19
C TYR A 24 -3.75 7.76 -2.42
N GLN A 25 -4.57 8.77 -2.72
CA GLN A 25 -4.38 9.66 -3.87
C GLN A 25 -4.27 11.11 -3.39
N CYS A 26 -3.08 11.70 -3.51
CA CYS A 26 -2.83 13.09 -3.15
C CYS A 26 -1.60 13.65 -3.89
N ASN A 27 -1.69 14.93 -4.25
CA ASN A 27 -0.70 15.65 -5.04
C ASN A 27 0.12 16.64 -4.19
N LEU A 28 1.13 17.22 -4.84
CA LEU A 28 1.98 18.30 -4.32
C LEU A 28 1.13 19.41 -3.69
N GLY A 29 1.45 19.81 -2.46
CA GLY A 29 0.78 20.92 -1.76
C GLY A 29 -0.34 20.52 -0.81
N ASN A 30 -0.84 19.27 -0.85
CA ASN A 30 -1.78 18.80 0.16
C ASN A 30 -1.02 18.44 1.46
N SER A 31 -1.27 19.18 2.55
CA SER A 31 -0.67 18.92 3.86
C SER A 31 -0.97 17.51 4.38
N ALA A 32 -2.14 16.97 4.04
CA ALA A 32 -2.53 15.59 4.35
C ALA A 32 -1.64 14.54 3.68
N CYS A 33 -0.90 14.91 2.63
CA CYS A 33 -0.02 14.00 1.91
C CYS A 33 1.38 13.90 2.56
N LYS A 34 1.70 14.67 3.60
CA LYS A 34 3.04 14.63 4.18
C LYS A 34 3.28 13.34 4.98
N ASP A 35 4.55 13.01 5.18
CA ASP A 35 4.94 12.03 6.20
C ASP A 35 5.21 12.77 7.53
N PRO A 36 4.88 12.18 8.69
CA PRO A 36 4.18 10.91 8.86
C PRO A 36 2.72 10.97 8.37
N PHE A 37 2.29 9.92 7.67
CA PHE A 37 0.96 9.86 7.08
C PHE A 37 -0.05 9.23 8.04
N ASP A 38 -1.01 10.03 8.49
CA ASP A 38 -2.10 9.56 9.34
C ASP A 38 -3.18 8.92 8.47
N LYS A 39 -3.28 7.59 8.52
CA LYS A 39 -4.24 6.83 7.70
C LYS A 39 -5.68 7.06 8.13
N ASP A 40 -5.90 7.29 9.42
CA ASP A 40 -7.23 7.42 10.01
C ASP A 40 -7.80 8.80 9.71
N ALA A 41 -6.97 9.85 9.85
CA ALA A 41 -7.35 11.22 9.51
C ALA A 41 -7.57 11.43 8.00
N ASN A 42 -6.91 10.62 7.15
CA ASN A 42 -6.88 10.82 5.70
C ASN A 42 -7.59 9.70 4.90
N ASN A 43 -8.55 9.01 5.51
CA ASN A 43 -9.30 7.94 4.84
C ASN A 43 -10.09 8.45 3.61
N ASN A 44 -10.43 9.74 3.56
CA ASN A 44 -11.03 10.38 2.39
C ASN A 44 -10.11 10.42 1.16
N LEU A 45 -8.79 10.26 1.35
CA LEU A 45 -7.82 10.17 0.27
C LEU A 45 -7.67 8.73 -0.26
N LEU A 46 -8.22 7.73 0.43
CA LEU A 46 -8.21 6.35 -0.02
C LEU A 46 -9.27 6.16 -1.12
N GLN A 47 -8.81 6.08 -2.35
CA GLN A 47 -9.68 6.05 -3.53
C GLN A 47 -9.45 4.80 -4.35
N GLU A 48 -10.52 4.30 -4.96
CA GLU A 48 -10.44 3.20 -5.91
C GLU A 48 -9.59 3.60 -7.12
N CYS A 49 -8.70 2.72 -7.53
CA CYS A 49 -7.88 2.88 -8.72
C CYS A 49 -8.77 2.77 -9.96
N GLN A 50 -9.21 3.90 -10.50
CA GLN A 50 -10.00 3.96 -11.73
C GLN A 50 -9.09 3.95 -12.95
N PHE A 51 -9.21 2.94 -13.82
CA PHE A 51 -8.45 2.91 -15.06
C PHE A 51 -9.22 2.34 -16.23
N ALA A 52 -9.03 2.98 -17.39
CA ALA A 52 -9.28 2.37 -18.69
C ALA A 52 -8.23 1.27 -18.91
N LEU A 53 -8.67 0.09 -19.36
CA LEU A 53 -7.83 -1.03 -19.83
C LEU A 53 -7.09 -1.88 -18.77
N GLY A 54 -7.38 -1.75 -17.47
CA GLY A 54 -6.95 -2.73 -16.45
C GLY A 54 -5.45 -2.76 -16.11
N LEU A 55 -4.71 -1.70 -16.46
CA LEU A 55 -3.25 -1.67 -16.31
C LEU A 55 -2.76 -1.29 -14.90
N SER A 56 -3.63 -0.78 -14.03
CA SER A 56 -3.25 -0.38 -12.67
C SER A 56 -3.45 -1.50 -11.68
N GLY A 57 -2.32 -2.06 -11.24
CA GLY A 57 -2.25 -3.14 -10.27
C GLY A 57 -1.36 -2.80 -9.08
N ALA A 58 -1.01 -1.53 -8.88
CA ALA A 58 -0.15 -1.11 -7.78
C ALA A 58 -0.49 0.30 -7.25
N CYS A 59 -0.24 0.50 -5.97
CA CYS A 59 -0.10 1.81 -5.38
C CYS A 59 1.35 2.25 -5.46
N TRP A 60 1.58 3.55 -5.69
CA TRP A 60 2.92 4.13 -5.56
C TRP A 60 2.95 5.28 -4.55
N LYS A 61 4.15 5.57 -4.06
CA LYS A 61 4.48 6.74 -3.24
C LYS A 61 5.77 7.31 -3.77
N ILE A 62 5.80 8.59 -4.10
CA ILE A 62 7.00 9.30 -4.54
C ILE A 62 7.34 10.34 -3.48
N LYS A 63 8.60 10.38 -3.05
CA LYS A 63 9.13 11.39 -2.14
C LYS A 63 10.33 12.09 -2.77
N THR A 64 10.20 13.40 -2.94
CA THR A 64 11.29 14.29 -3.36
C THR A 64 11.46 15.34 -2.28
N ASN A 65 12.57 15.29 -1.54
CA ASN A 65 12.76 16.10 -0.32
C ASN A 65 11.59 15.90 0.66
N ASP A 66 10.93 16.97 1.08
CA ASP A 66 9.76 16.93 1.97
C ASP A 66 8.41 16.84 1.25
N VAL A 67 8.45 16.66 -0.07
CA VAL A 67 7.24 16.61 -0.88
C VAL A 67 6.93 15.16 -1.21
N VAL A 68 5.74 14.73 -0.79
CA VAL A 68 5.25 13.37 -1.00
C VAL A 68 4.02 13.40 -1.90
N THR A 69 3.97 12.50 -2.86
CA THR A 69 2.83 12.25 -3.75
C THR A 69 2.44 10.79 -3.65
N ARG A 70 1.14 10.50 -3.66
CA ARG A 70 0.60 9.15 -3.63
C ARG A 70 -0.46 9.02 -4.73
N SER A 71 -0.45 7.92 -5.47
CA SER A 71 -1.55 7.56 -6.36
C SER A 71 -1.54 6.08 -6.72
N CYS A 72 -2.45 5.68 -7.60
CA CYS A 72 -2.38 4.40 -8.30
C CYS A 72 -1.38 4.47 -9.46
N THR A 73 -0.77 3.34 -9.82
CA THR A 73 0.12 3.22 -10.98
C THR A 73 0.03 1.84 -11.62
N ALA A 74 0.64 1.70 -12.80
CA ALA A 74 0.76 0.42 -13.48
C ALA A 74 1.87 -0.43 -12.85
N LYS A 75 1.67 -1.75 -12.81
CA LYS A 75 2.69 -2.69 -12.29
C LYS A 75 4.02 -2.57 -13.06
N ALA A 76 3.95 -2.39 -14.39
CA ALA A 76 5.13 -2.18 -15.23
C ALA A 76 5.95 -0.94 -14.82
N THR A 77 5.28 0.12 -14.34
CA THR A 77 5.97 1.31 -13.81
C THR A 77 6.78 0.96 -12.56
N CYS A 78 6.24 0.09 -11.70
CA CYS A 78 6.95 -0.36 -10.50
C CYS A 78 8.16 -1.23 -10.84
N ASP A 79 8.04 -2.10 -11.84
CA ASP A 79 9.14 -2.96 -12.30
C ASP A 79 10.35 -2.14 -12.80
N ALA A 80 10.12 -0.92 -13.33
CA ALA A 80 11.18 -0.02 -13.77
C ALA A 80 11.93 0.72 -12.64
N ILE A 81 11.37 0.76 -11.42
CA ILE A 81 11.91 1.54 -10.28
C ILE A 81 12.60 0.64 -9.24
N GLY A 82 12.19 -0.62 -9.14
CA GLY A 82 12.71 -1.57 -8.18
C GLY A 82 11.85 -2.81 -7.97
N GLY A 83 10.68 -2.88 -8.62
CA GLY A 83 9.72 -3.96 -8.50
C GLY A 83 8.57 -3.65 -7.54
N LEU A 84 7.65 -4.60 -7.45
CA LEU A 84 6.56 -4.54 -6.47
C LEU A 84 7.09 -4.73 -5.04
N ASN A 85 6.53 -3.98 -4.09
CA ASN A 85 6.91 -3.99 -2.67
C ASN A 85 8.37 -3.57 -2.43
N ALA A 86 8.94 -2.81 -3.36
CA ALA A 86 10.28 -2.26 -3.28
C ALA A 86 10.25 -0.74 -3.46
N CYS A 87 11.36 -0.11 -3.08
CA CYS A 87 11.62 1.30 -3.31
C CYS A 87 12.89 1.45 -4.14
N GLY A 88 12.92 2.47 -5.00
CA GLY A 88 14.11 2.85 -5.75
C GLY A 88 13.96 4.24 -6.32
N ASP A 89 15.02 4.72 -6.97
CA ASP A 89 15.01 6.04 -7.58
C ASP A 89 14.30 5.98 -8.93
N ASN A 90 13.31 6.85 -9.13
CA ASN A 90 12.68 7.01 -10.42
C ASN A 90 13.61 7.74 -11.41
N ALA A 91 13.19 7.89 -12.67
CA ALA A 91 13.97 8.56 -13.71
C ALA A 91 14.36 10.02 -13.39
N SER A 92 13.71 10.64 -12.40
CA SER A 92 14.01 12.01 -11.92
C SER A 92 14.90 12.04 -10.67
N GLY A 93 15.39 10.89 -10.20
CA GLY A 93 16.16 10.76 -8.96
C GLY A 93 15.33 10.89 -7.68
N ALA A 94 14.00 10.80 -7.78
CA ALA A 94 13.11 10.81 -6.62
C ALA A 94 12.88 9.39 -6.11
N ASN A 95 12.88 9.22 -4.79
CA ASN A 95 12.63 7.92 -4.17
C ASN A 95 11.15 7.56 -4.34
N ALA A 96 10.89 6.46 -5.04
CA ALA A 96 9.57 5.95 -5.31
C ALA A 96 9.43 4.51 -4.80
N CYS A 97 8.33 4.24 -4.11
CA CYS A 97 7.98 2.93 -3.57
C CYS A 97 6.68 2.42 -4.18
N CYS A 98 6.60 1.12 -4.43
CA CYS A 98 5.42 0.46 -4.97
C CYS A 98 4.90 -0.68 -4.08
N CYS A 99 3.60 -0.96 -4.12
CA CYS A 99 2.98 -2.07 -3.38
C CYS A 99 1.59 -2.41 -3.97
N THR A 100 1.00 -3.56 -3.62
CA THR A 100 -0.23 -4.08 -4.28
C THR A 100 -1.41 -4.35 -3.34
N THR A 101 -1.36 -3.86 -2.11
CA THR A 101 -2.46 -4.01 -1.13
C THR A 101 -3.15 -2.68 -0.88
N ASP A 102 -4.43 -2.73 -0.49
CA ASP A 102 -5.20 -1.51 -0.26
C ASP A 102 -4.51 -0.58 0.76
N GLY A 103 -4.35 0.70 0.39
CA GLY A 103 -3.77 1.74 1.24
C GLY A 103 -2.30 1.53 1.61
N CYS A 104 -1.58 0.62 0.94
CA CYS A 104 -0.21 0.29 1.29
C CYS A 104 0.77 1.46 1.11
N ASN A 105 0.50 2.37 0.16
CA ASN A 105 1.29 3.59 -0.06
C ASN A 105 1.10 4.65 1.03
N GLY A 106 0.25 4.40 2.03
CA GLY A 106 0.17 5.18 3.27
C GLY A 106 1.21 4.78 4.31
N ALA A 107 2.01 3.72 4.06
CA ALA A 107 3.07 3.34 4.98
C ALA A 107 4.14 4.44 5.08
N THR A 108 4.52 4.74 6.31
CA THR A 108 5.77 5.42 6.65
C THR A 108 6.81 4.35 6.92
N THR A 109 8.08 4.64 6.63
CA THR A 109 9.18 3.82 7.13
C THR A 109 9.12 3.86 8.65
N THR A 110 8.55 2.83 9.27
CA THR A 110 8.69 2.61 10.71
C THR A 110 10.12 2.14 10.92
N SER A 111 10.97 3.04 11.43
CA SER A 111 12.21 2.59 12.05
C SER A 111 11.80 1.77 13.27
N ILE A 112 11.89 0.44 13.16
CA ILE A 112 11.80 -0.42 14.34
C ILE A 112 12.98 0.02 15.22
N SER A 113 12.66 0.68 16.34
CA SER A 113 13.69 1.12 17.26
C SER A 113 14.34 -0.13 17.84
N TYR A 114 15.57 -0.43 17.42
CA TYR A 114 16.33 -1.61 17.84
C TYR A 114 16.39 -1.72 19.37
N LEU A 115 16.43 -0.57 20.06
CA LEU A 115 16.37 -0.46 21.52
C LEU A 115 15.07 -1.02 22.13
N ALA A 116 13.93 -0.84 21.47
CA ALA A 116 12.65 -1.38 21.94
C ALA A 116 12.61 -2.91 21.81
N VAL A 117 13.16 -3.46 20.72
CA VAL A 117 13.24 -4.90 20.49
C VAL A 117 14.21 -5.56 21.47
N THR A 118 15.39 -4.96 21.72
CA THR A 118 16.34 -5.49 22.69
C THR A 118 15.83 -5.40 24.13
N ALA A 119 15.15 -4.31 24.51
CA ALA A 119 14.53 -4.18 25.83
C ALA A 119 13.48 -5.27 26.09
N LEU A 120 12.62 -5.57 25.10
CA LEU A 120 11.65 -6.66 25.18
C LEU A 120 12.32 -8.02 25.37
N LEU A 121 13.39 -8.31 24.62
CA LEU A 121 14.12 -9.57 24.72
C LEU A 121 14.81 -9.73 26.08
N VAL A 122 15.41 -8.67 26.63
CA VAL A 122 16.03 -8.70 27.97
C VAL A 122 14.98 -8.91 29.07
N LEU A 123 13.82 -8.26 28.97
CA LEU A 123 12.72 -8.46 29.92
C LEU A 123 12.20 -9.91 29.91
N THR A 124 12.01 -10.51 28.73
CA THR A 124 11.56 -11.92 28.64
C THR A 124 12.57 -12.94 29.17
N LYS A 125 13.87 -12.60 29.15
CA LYS A 125 14.96 -13.38 29.75
C LYS A 125 15.08 -13.19 31.26
N ALA A 126 14.70 -12.03 31.80
CA ALA A 126 14.74 -11.74 33.23
C ALA A 126 13.50 -12.27 33.98
N LEU A 127 12.43 -12.62 33.26
CA LEU A 127 11.19 -13.18 33.77
C LEU A 127 11.17 -14.73 33.79
N HIS A 128 12.23 -15.39 33.32
CA HIS A 128 12.47 -16.84 33.43
C HIS A 128 13.74 -17.08 34.25
#